data_AF-A0A9D0HDA3-F1
#
_entry.id   AF-A0A9D0HDA3-F1
#
_cell.length_a   1.000
_cell.length_b   1.000
_cell.length_c   1.000
_cell.angle_alpha   90.00
_cell.angle_beta   90.00
_cell.angle_gamma   90.00
#
_symmetry.space_group_name_H-M   'P 1'
#
loop_
_entity.id
_entity.type
_entity.pdbx_description
1 polymer ?
#
loop_
_entity_poly.entity_id
_entity_poly.type
_entity_poly.pdbx_seq_one_letter_code
_entity_poly.pdbx_strand_id
1 'polypeptide(L)'
;MLLVTACAALLGCGGDDTLATVALFDVEADLTNPEQFFQRPFPSDLRLTAKGQPDLAGFPNPENNDVVAGLLTVAADRPGWPVIPTAYFRFSAPLRQLDSSDVVMPAAGAPYLLIDLDEPSSAYPTVALTLTKDNYVPENLIAVAAAPGFV
;
A
#
# COMPACT_ATOMS: atom_id res chain seq x y z
N MET A 1 -6.43 4.35 -15.56
CA MET A 1 -6.82 3.61 -14.32
C MET A 1 -5.57 3.54 -13.47
N LEU A 2 -5.52 4.23 -12.32
CA LEU A 2 -4.26 4.49 -11.61
C LEU A 2 -3.81 3.24 -10.83
N LEU A 3 -2.95 2.42 -11.44
CA LEU A 3 -2.31 1.29 -10.77
C LEU A 3 -0.94 1.76 -10.24
N VAL A 4 -0.79 1.83 -8.92
CA VAL A 4 0.48 2.17 -8.27
C VAL A 4 1.41 0.96 -8.31
N THR A 5 2.25 0.87 -9.34
CA THR A 5 3.36 -0.10 -9.36
C THR A 5 4.55 0.51 -8.63
N ALA A 6 4.72 0.17 -7.36
CA ALA A 6 5.92 0.53 -6.60
C ALA A 6 7.09 -0.39 -6.98
N CYS A 7 7.96 0.05 -7.89
CA CYS A 7 9.30 -0.54 -8.05
C CYS A 7 10.19 -0.05 -6.89
N ALA A 8 10.14 -0.74 -5.75
CA ALA A 8 10.98 -0.46 -4.61
C ALA A 8 12.40 -1.05 -4.82
N ALA A 9 13.30 -0.28 -5.43
CA ALA A 9 14.74 -0.57 -5.38
C ALA A 9 15.32 0.03 -4.09
N LEU A 10 15.00 -0.56 -2.93
CA LEU A 10 15.51 -0.11 -1.63
C LEU A 10 16.81 -0.85 -1.29
N LEU A 11 17.92 -0.11 -1.37
CA LEU A 11 19.22 -0.53 -0.84
C LEU A 11 19.10 -0.68 0.68
N GLY A 12 18.89 -1.91 1.14
CA GLY A 12 19.05 -2.27 2.55
C GLY A 12 20.51 -2.13 2.95
N CYS A 13 20.77 -1.40 4.05
CA CYS A 13 22.06 -1.48 4.73
C CYS A 13 22.10 -2.76 5.57
N GLY A 14 22.70 -3.83 5.03
CA GLY A 14 22.96 -5.07 5.76
C GLY A 14 24.14 -5.78 5.12
N GLY A 15 25.24 -5.92 5.87
CA GLY A 15 26.41 -6.68 5.45
C GLY A 15 26.06 -8.16 5.24
N ASP A 16 26.87 -8.80 4.40
CA ASP A 16 26.73 -10.17 3.89
C ASP A 16 26.08 -11.16 4.88
N ASP A 17 25.07 -11.89 4.38
CA ASP A 17 24.17 -12.89 5.01
C ASP A 17 22.81 -12.46 5.59
N THR A 18 22.40 -11.19 5.49
CA THR A 18 20.98 -10.83 5.71
C THR A 18 20.16 -10.94 4.43
N LEU A 19 19.10 -11.75 4.44
CA LEU A 19 18.05 -11.74 3.41
C LEU A 19 17.62 -10.29 3.14
N ALA A 20 17.63 -9.87 1.88
CA ALA A 20 17.20 -8.53 1.50
C ALA A 20 15.75 -8.28 1.96
N THR A 21 15.47 -7.06 2.43
CA THR A 21 14.10 -6.64 2.72
C THR A 21 13.29 -6.64 1.42
N VAL A 22 12.23 -7.44 1.37
CA VAL A 22 11.37 -7.59 0.18
C VAL A 22 9.97 -7.11 0.48
N ALA A 23 9.34 -6.46 -0.50
CA ALA A 23 7.92 -6.17 -0.43
C ALA A 23 7.13 -7.50 -0.47
N LEU A 24 6.15 -7.63 0.41
CA LEU A 24 5.20 -8.73 0.35
C LEU A 24 4.23 -8.50 -0.80
N PHE A 25 4.21 -9.45 -1.72
CA PHE A 25 3.30 -9.50 -2.87
C PHE A 25 2.85 -10.95 -3.04
N ASP A 26 2.12 -11.46 -2.05
CA ASP A 26 1.52 -12.78 -2.14
C ASP A 26 0.16 -12.68 -2.85
N VAL A 27 0.10 -13.21 -4.07
CA VAL A 27 -1.12 -13.23 -4.89
C VAL A 27 -2.13 -14.27 -4.43
N GLU A 28 -1.68 -15.26 -3.65
CA GLU A 28 -2.50 -16.36 -3.12
C GLU A 28 -2.93 -16.10 -1.66
N ALA A 29 -2.54 -14.96 -1.08
CA ALA A 29 -2.94 -14.57 0.28
C ALA A 29 -4.47 -14.59 0.43
N ASP A 30 -4.95 -15.23 1.50
CA ASP A 30 -6.36 -15.28 1.84
C ASP A 30 -6.82 -13.91 2.35
N LEU A 31 -7.53 -13.17 1.49
CA LEU A 31 -8.04 -11.84 1.80
C LEU A 31 -9.12 -11.83 2.88
N THR A 32 -9.65 -12.99 3.30
CA THR A 32 -10.58 -13.11 4.42
C THR A 32 -9.86 -13.25 5.76
N ASN A 33 -8.55 -13.54 5.76
CA ASN A 33 -7.74 -13.65 6.95
C ASN A 33 -7.05 -12.30 7.29
N PRO A 34 -7.35 -11.70 8.46
CA PRO A 34 -6.73 -10.45 8.88
C PRO A 34 -5.21 -10.41 8.91
N GLU A 35 -4.56 -11.53 9.23
CA GLU A 35 -3.10 -11.62 9.29
C GLU A 35 -2.44 -11.60 7.90
N GLN A 36 -3.22 -11.95 6.87
CA GLN A 36 -2.77 -12.04 5.47
C GLN A 36 -3.18 -10.83 4.64
N PHE A 37 -4.10 -9.99 5.13
CA PHE A 37 -4.66 -8.86 4.38
C PHE A 37 -3.60 -7.94 3.76
N PHE A 38 -2.51 -7.65 4.49
CA PHE A 38 -1.42 -6.79 4.02
C PHE A 38 -0.24 -7.55 3.40
N GLN A 39 -0.32 -8.87 3.24
CA GLN A 39 0.68 -9.64 2.47
C GLN A 39 0.57 -9.40 0.96
N ARG A 40 -0.54 -8.78 0.55
CA ARG A 40 -0.79 -8.23 -0.77
C ARG A 40 -0.90 -6.70 -0.66
N PRO A 41 -0.40 -5.90 -1.62
CA PRO A 41 -0.61 -4.45 -1.61
C PRO A 41 -2.08 -4.06 -1.53
N PHE A 42 -2.38 -2.97 -0.82
CA PHE A 42 -3.74 -2.45 -0.66
C PHE A 42 -3.74 -0.96 -0.97
N PRO A 43 -4.62 -0.41 -1.82
CA PRO A 43 -5.51 -1.14 -2.71
C PRO A 43 -4.78 -1.75 -3.92
N SER A 44 -5.45 -2.67 -4.59
CA SER A 44 -5.02 -3.27 -5.87
C SER A 44 -6.24 -3.80 -6.60
N ASP A 45 -6.32 -3.65 -7.93
CA ASP A 45 -7.44 -4.19 -8.71
C ASP A 45 -7.58 -5.70 -8.62
N LEU A 46 -6.48 -6.39 -8.28
CA LEU A 46 -6.54 -7.82 -8.04
C LEU A 46 -7.33 -8.18 -6.76
N ARG A 47 -7.65 -7.18 -5.91
CA ARG A 47 -8.48 -7.28 -4.69
C ARG A 47 -9.91 -6.80 -4.94
N LEU A 48 -10.35 -6.83 -6.19
CA LEU A 48 -11.75 -6.62 -6.52
C LEU A 48 -12.47 -7.97 -6.55
N THR A 49 -13.69 -7.99 -6.01
CA THR A 49 -14.60 -9.13 -6.17
C THR A 49 -14.98 -9.31 -7.64
N ALA A 50 -15.64 -10.42 -7.97
CA ALA A 50 -16.21 -10.63 -9.31
C ALA A 50 -17.20 -9.55 -9.76
N LYS A 51 -17.71 -8.73 -8.83
CA LYS A 51 -18.58 -7.58 -9.11
C LYS A 51 -17.81 -6.27 -9.33
N GLY A 52 -16.48 -6.29 -9.26
CA GLY A 52 -15.64 -5.10 -9.38
C GLY A 52 -15.63 -4.22 -8.13
N GLN A 53 -16.02 -4.78 -6.98
CA GLN A 53 -16.09 -4.06 -5.69
C GLN A 53 -14.86 -4.37 -4.83
N PRO A 54 -14.36 -3.42 -4.02
CA PRO A 54 -13.34 -3.68 -3.00
C PRO A 54 -13.61 -4.92 -2.15
N ASP A 55 -12.69 -5.88 -2.14
CA ASP A 55 -12.68 -6.97 -1.17
C ASP A 55 -11.96 -6.54 0.11
N LEU A 56 -12.75 -6.36 1.16
CA LEU A 56 -12.34 -5.88 2.48
C LEU A 56 -12.62 -6.91 3.58
N ALA A 57 -12.94 -8.16 3.23
CA ALA A 57 -13.43 -9.16 4.18
C ALA A 57 -12.47 -9.44 5.34
N GLY A 58 -11.16 -9.43 5.08
CA GLY A 58 -10.12 -9.61 6.08
C GLY A 58 -9.46 -8.31 6.51
N PHE A 59 -10.07 -7.13 6.31
CA PHE A 59 -9.47 -5.92 6.88
C PHE A 59 -9.39 -6.06 8.42
N PRO A 60 -8.24 -5.77 9.06
CA PRO A 60 -8.11 -5.94 10.51
C PRO A 60 -9.13 -5.10 11.30
N ASN A 61 -9.88 -5.75 12.19
CA ASN A 61 -10.77 -5.08 13.15
C ASN A 61 -10.86 -5.91 14.46
N PRO A 62 -9.75 -6.11 15.18
CA PRO A 62 -9.70 -7.06 16.31
C PRO A 62 -10.60 -6.65 17.48
N GLU A 63 -10.88 -5.35 17.62
CA GLU A 63 -11.75 -4.80 18.66
C GLU A 63 -13.25 -4.87 18.30
N ASN A 64 -13.60 -5.41 17.13
CA ASN A 64 -14.96 -5.40 16.58
C ASN A 64 -15.58 -4.00 16.63
N ASN A 65 -14.81 -2.98 16.23
CA ASN A 65 -15.25 -1.60 16.27
C ASN A 65 -16.34 -1.35 15.21
N ASP A 66 -17.52 -0.92 15.66
CA ASP A 66 -18.68 -0.68 14.79
C ASP A 66 -18.45 0.45 13.77
N VAL A 67 -17.67 1.47 14.13
CA VAL A 67 -17.32 2.57 13.21
C VAL A 67 -16.48 2.03 12.06
N VAL A 68 -15.48 1.18 12.37
CA VAL A 68 -14.66 0.52 11.36
C VAL A 68 -15.52 -0.39 10.49
N ALA A 69 -16.39 -1.22 11.09
CA ALA A 69 -17.29 -2.10 10.36
C ALA A 69 -18.21 -1.34 9.39
N GLY A 70 -18.78 -0.21 9.83
CA GLY A 70 -19.61 0.66 9.00
C GLY A 70 -18.85 1.28 7.83
N LEU A 71 -17.62 1.76 8.06
CA LEU A 71 -16.76 2.31 7.01
C LEU A 71 -16.39 1.26 5.96
N LEU A 72 -16.04 0.04 6.40
CA LEU A 72 -15.72 -1.07 5.50
C LEU A 72 -16.93 -1.48 4.65
N THR A 73 -18.13 -1.48 5.23
CA THR A 73 -19.37 -1.75 4.48
C THR A 73 -19.58 -0.73 3.36
N VAL A 74 -19.50 0.56 3.67
CA VAL A 74 -19.66 1.63 2.68
C VAL A 74 -18.57 1.59 1.62
N ALA A 75 -17.32 1.26 2.01
CA ALA A 75 -16.21 1.14 1.08
C ALA A 75 -16.39 -0.07 0.12
N ALA A 76 -16.87 -1.20 0.63
CA ALA A 76 -17.14 -2.41 -0.15
C ALA A 76 -18.27 -2.22 -1.18
N ASP A 77 -19.20 -1.29 -0.95
CA ASP A 77 -20.27 -1.00 -1.91
C ASP A 77 -19.81 -0.20 -3.13
N ARG A 78 -18.60 0.39 -3.11
CA ARG A 78 -18.10 1.25 -4.20
C ARG A 78 -17.67 0.43 -5.43
N PRO A 79 -17.85 0.96 -6.64
CA PRO A 79 -17.23 0.39 -7.83
C PRO A 79 -15.73 0.73 -7.83
N GLY A 80 -14.89 -0.29 -7.72
CA GLY A 80 -13.43 -0.15 -7.72
C GLY A 80 -12.86 0.65 -6.55
N TRP A 81 -11.60 1.03 -6.70
CA TRP A 81 -10.86 1.84 -5.73
C TRP A 81 -10.98 3.35 -6.03
N PRO A 82 -10.74 4.23 -5.05
CA PRO A 82 -10.63 5.67 -5.29
C PRO A 82 -9.56 5.98 -6.36
N VAL A 83 -9.78 7.07 -7.12
CA VAL A 83 -8.84 7.51 -8.19
C VAL A 83 -7.48 7.91 -7.62
N ILE A 84 -7.46 8.46 -6.39
CA ILE A 84 -6.25 8.87 -5.69
C ILE A 84 -6.22 8.15 -4.34
N PRO A 85 -5.86 6.86 -4.32
CA PRO A 85 -5.77 6.13 -3.07
C PRO A 85 -4.44 6.39 -2.37
N THR A 86 -4.42 6.16 -1.06
CA THR A 86 -3.17 5.83 -0.37
C THR A 86 -2.94 4.33 -0.53
N ALA A 87 -1.78 3.97 -1.07
CA ALA A 87 -1.35 2.58 -1.23
C ALA A 87 -0.47 2.13 -0.06
N TYR A 88 -0.67 0.90 0.37
CA TYR A 88 -0.06 0.30 1.53
C TYR A 88 0.72 -0.93 1.08
N PHE A 89 1.99 -0.99 1.49
CA PHE A 89 2.92 -2.06 1.14
C PHE A 89 3.59 -2.57 2.41
N ARG A 90 3.48 -3.88 2.66
CA ARG A 90 4.16 -4.54 3.77
C ARG A 90 5.47 -5.14 3.30
N PHE A 91 6.47 -5.18 4.19
CA PHE A 91 7.78 -5.74 3.90
C PHE A 91 8.16 -6.86 4.86
N SER A 92 9.04 -7.77 4.40
CA SER A 92 9.52 -8.91 5.19
C SER A 92 10.36 -8.52 6.42
N ALA A 93 10.93 -7.32 6.39
CA ALA A 93 11.79 -6.78 7.43
C ALA A 93 11.62 -5.25 7.52
N PRO A 94 12.12 -4.60 8.58
CA PRO A 94 12.04 -3.14 8.71
C PRO A 94 12.66 -2.40 7.53
N LEU A 95 12.05 -1.27 7.20
CA LEU A 95 12.56 -0.30 6.22
C LEU A 95 13.11 0.95 6.93
N ARG A 96 13.81 1.80 6.17
CA ARG A 96 14.12 3.16 6.64
C ARG A 96 12.83 3.87 7.07
N GLN A 97 12.91 4.72 8.08
CA GLN A 97 11.78 5.55 8.48
C GLN A 97 11.49 6.60 7.37
N LEU A 98 10.21 6.73 7.01
CA LEU A 98 9.69 7.68 6.04
C LEU A 98 8.72 8.62 6.75
N ASP A 99 8.73 9.90 6.38
CA ASP A 99 7.84 10.93 6.89
C ASP A 99 6.99 11.52 5.76
N SER A 100 5.69 11.72 6.00
CA SER A 100 4.77 12.19 4.96
C SER A 100 4.98 13.66 4.57
N SER A 101 5.78 14.42 5.33
CA SER A 101 6.20 15.77 4.94
C SER A 101 7.33 15.78 3.90
N ASP A 102 8.03 14.66 3.71
CA ASP A 102 9.10 14.53 2.74
C ASP A 102 8.54 14.21 1.34
N VAL A 103 8.32 15.26 0.55
CA VAL A 103 7.90 15.12 -0.85
C VAL A 103 9.06 14.61 -1.72
N VAL A 104 8.84 13.46 -2.35
CA VAL A 104 9.76 12.87 -3.34
C VAL A 104 9.31 13.25 -4.74
N MET A 105 10.16 14.01 -5.42
CA MET A 105 9.97 14.35 -6.83
C MET A 105 10.30 13.17 -7.74
N PRO A 106 9.59 12.99 -8.86
CA PRO A 106 9.91 11.96 -9.83
C PRO A 106 11.28 12.18 -10.47
N ALA A 107 12.20 11.25 -10.25
CA ALA A 107 13.54 11.29 -10.83
C ALA A 107 14.13 9.88 -10.94
N ALA A 108 15.11 9.72 -11.83
CA ALA A 108 15.92 8.51 -11.86
C ALA A 108 16.65 8.34 -10.51
N GLY A 109 16.41 7.20 -9.85
CA GLY A 109 16.96 6.91 -8.52
C GLY A 109 16.05 7.30 -7.34
N ALA A 110 14.84 7.81 -7.59
CA ALA A 110 13.85 7.95 -6.53
C ALA A 110 13.52 6.57 -5.91
N PRO A 111 13.37 6.47 -4.57
CA PRO A 111 13.15 5.19 -3.89
C PRO A 111 11.78 4.56 -4.19
N TYR A 112 10.84 5.37 -4.66
CA TYR A 112 9.51 5.00 -5.11
C TYR A 112 9.01 6.05 -6.11
N LEU A 113 8.11 5.64 -7.00
CA LEU A 113 7.53 6.47 -8.04
C LEU A 113 6.02 6.22 -8.11
N LEU A 114 5.25 7.27 -8.33
CA LEU A 114 3.87 7.18 -8.80
C LEU A 114 3.87 7.50 -10.29
N ILE A 115 3.49 6.53 -11.10
CA ILE A 115 3.47 6.62 -12.56
C ILE A 115 2.04 6.40 -13.07
N ASP A 116 1.71 7.07 -14.16
CA ASP A 116 0.56 6.70 -14.96
C ASP A 116 0.91 5.47 -15.82
N LEU A 117 0.10 4.42 -15.79
CA LEU A 117 0.33 3.25 -16.65
C LEU A 117 -0.09 3.49 -18.09
N ASP A 118 -1.06 4.37 -18.31
CA ASP A 118 -1.56 4.74 -19.65
C ASP A 118 -0.59 5.74 -20.32
N GLU A 119 0.18 6.49 -19.51
CA GLU A 119 1.26 7.39 -19.95
C GLU A 119 2.51 7.24 -19.06
N PRO A 120 3.34 6.18 -19.21
CA PRO A 120 4.46 5.90 -18.29
C PRO A 120 5.55 6.98 -18.20
N SER A 121 5.60 7.92 -19.15
CA SER A 121 6.44 9.11 -19.06
C SER A 121 5.95 10.14 -18.05
N SER A 122 4.68 10.06 -17.65
CA SER A 122 4.04 10.90 -16.65
C SER A 122 4.20 10.28 -15.27
N ALA A 123 4.98 10.96 -14.43
CA ALA A 123 5.20 10.59 -13.05
C ALA A 123 4.89 11.77 -12.12
N TYR A 124 4.37 11.46 -10.94
CA TYR A 124 3.81 12.45 -10.02
C TYR A 124 4.61 12.48 -8.70
N PRO A 125 4.76 13.66 -8.06
CA PRO A 125 5.36 13.74 -6.75
C PRO A 125 4.61 12.87 -5.73
N THR A 126 5.37 12.26 -4.83
CA THR A 126 4.86 11.28 -3.87
C THR A 126 5.31 11.59 -2.45
N VAL A 127 4.51 11.16 -1.50
CA VAL A 127 4.87 11.13 -0.07
C VAL A 127 4.71 9.72 0.44
N ALA A 128 5.48 9.36 1.46
CA ALA A 128 5.37 8.06 2.10
C ALA A 128 5.55 8.17 3.62
N LEU A 129 4.93 7.27 4.36
CA LEU A 129 4.99 7.21 5.81
C LEU A 129 5.25 5.77 6.25
N THR A 130 6.24 5.56 7.10
CA THR A 130 6.41 4.27 7.79
C THR A 130 5.42 4.24 8.95
N LEU A 131 4.43 3.36 8.87
CA LEU A 131 3.38 3.31 9.87
C LEU A 131 3.87 2.58 11.12
N THR A 132 3.46 3.09 12.28
CA THR A 132 3.72 2.42 13.56
C THR A 132 2.72 1.30 13.74
N LYS A 133 3.20 0.12 14.14
CA LYS A 133 2.34 -1.03 14.45
C LYS A 133 1.32 -0.67 15.52
N ASP A 134 0.06 -1.05 15.28
CA ASP A 134 -1.01 -1.00 16.25
C ASP A 134 -2.00 -2.16 16.00
N ASN A 135 -3.23 -2.06 16.54
CA ASN A 135 -4.25 -3.10 16.40
C ASN A 135 -4.79 -3.25 14.97
N TYR A 136 -4.55 -2.28 14.08
CA TYR A 136 -5.02 -2.25 12.70
C TYR A 136 -3.86 -2.30 11.69
N VAL A 137 -2.66 -1.90 12.12
CA VAL A 137 -1.45 -1.78 11.31
C VAL A 137 -0.44 -2.87 11.69
N PRO A 138 -0.10 -3.82 10.79
CA PRO A 138 0.99 -4.76 11.02
C PRO A 138 2.38 -4.11 10.98
N GLU A 139 3.40 -4.84 11.42
CA GLU A 139 4.80 -4.43 11.28
C GLU A 139 5.22 -4.27 9.82
N ASN A 140 6.18 -3.36 9.61
CA ASN A 140 6.84 -3.09 8.33
C ASN A 140 5.89 -2.64 7.21
N LEU A 141 4.83 -1.89 7.56
CA LEU A 141 3.89 -1.32 6.62
C LEU A 141 4.27 0.13 6.30
N ILE A 142 4.32 0.46 5.01
CA ILE A 142 4.39 1.86 4.56
C ILE A 142 3.08 2.25 3.89
N ALA A 143 2.69 3.51 4.07
CA ALA A 143 1.66 4.18 3.27
C ALA A 143 2.35 5.08 2.24
N VAL A 144 1.85 5.08 1.00
CA VAL A 144 2.37 5.85 -0.13
C VAL A 144 1.20 6.55 -0.81
N ALA A 145 1.32 7.85 -1.07
CA ALA A 145 0.28 8.63 -1.72
C ALA A 145 0.90 9.63 -2.70
N ALA A 146 0.07 10.16 -3.60
CA ALA A 146 0.41 11.39 -4.32
C ALA A 146 0.67 12.52 -3.30
N ALA A 147 1.62 13.39 -3.60
CA ALA A 147 1.87 14.56 -2.76
C ALA A 147 0.60 15.45 -2.69
N PRO A 148 0.30 16.09 -1.54
CA PRO A 148 -0.82 16.99 -1.44
C PRO A 148 -0.80 18.07 -2.52
N GLY A 149 -1.96 18.30 -3.17
CA GLY A 149 -2.10 19.24 -4.28
C GLY A 149 -1.98 18.61 -5.68
N PHE A 150 -1.67 17.31 -5.76
CA PHE A 150 -1.75 16.52 -6.99
C PHE A 150 -3.02 15.66 -6.98
N VAL A 151 -3.78 15.70 -8.08
CA VAL A 151 -5.11 15.08 -8.25
C VAL A 151 -5.16 14.33 -9.57
#